data_AF-A0A850C911-F1
#
_entry.id   AF-A0A850C911-F1
#
_cell.length_a   1.000
_cell.length_b   1.000
_cell.length_c   1.000
_cell.angle_alpha   90.00
_cell.angle_beta   90.00
_cell.angle_gamma   90.00
#
_symmetry.space_group_name_H-M   'P 1'
#
loop_
_entity.id
_entity.type
_entity.pdbx_description
1 polymer ?
#
loop_
_entity_poly.entity_id
_entity_poly.type
_entity_poly.pdbx_seq_one_letter_code
_entity_poly.pdbx_strand_id
1 'polypeptide(L)'
;MPAYNFQRQFVKPILEGNKPHTIRRRRKRPTKVGDVLYMYTGLRTKKARLFAEAVCIDVVPVTIYPFRGEVWMTVNDLPIWMDGLEMRRLARRDGFESVSDFFEFFERYKKECLDDFEIIWWKPSELTPHVVWMSPKTVGKIVTGAKAEMVIYDDPFALPERKTK
;
A
#
# COMPACT_ATOMS: atom_id res chain seq x y z
N MET A 1 -4.23 -17.34 0.25
CA MET A 1 -4.94 -16.07 0.42
C MET A 1 -4.00 -14.98 0.96
N PRO A 2 -3.46 -14.13 0.08
CA PRO A 2 -2.64 -12.99 0.49
C PRO A 2 -3.45 -11.91 1.23
N ALA A 3 -3.30 -11.85 2.55
CA ALA A 3 -3.82 -10.75 3.36
C ALA A 3 -2.72 -9.72 3.65
N TYR A 4 -3.02 -8.44 3.48
CA TYR A 4 -2.11 -7.31 3.63
C TYR A 4 -2.64 -6.33 4.66
N ASN A 5 -1.84 -6.02 5.68
CA ASN A 5 -2.17 -4.97 6.64
C ASN A 5 -1.63 -3.62 6.17
N PHE A 6 -2.45 -2.59 6.19
CA PHE A 6 -2.07 -1.21 5.88
C PHE A 6 -2.27 -0.33 7.11
N GLN A 7 -1.43 0.70 7.22
CA GLN A 7 -1.68 1.80 8.16
C GLN A 7 -2.90 2.60 7.70
N ARG A 8 -3.63 3.22 8.64
CA ARG A 8 -4.90 3.89 8.34
C ARG A 8 -4.74 5.01 7.31
N GLN A 9 -3.62 5.72 7.29
CA GLN A 9 -3.39 6.80 6.31
C GLN A 9 -3.36 6.31 4.86
N PHE A 10 -3.13 5.01 4.61
CA PHE A 10 -3.10 4.48 3.25
C PHE A 10 -4.48 4.09 2.72
N VAL A 11 -5.53 4.02 3.56
CA VAL A 11 -6.85 3.58 3.10
C VAL A 11 -7.40 4.52 2.04
N LYS A 12 -7.46 5.83 2.34
CA LYS A 12 -7.95 6.85 1.40
C LYS A 12 -7.20 6.83 0.06
N PRO A 13 -5.86 6.93 -0.02
CA PRO A 13 -5.15 6.94 -1.30
C PRO A 13 -5.25 5.61 -2.06
N ILE A 14 -5.41 4.46 -1.39
CA ILE A 14 -5.67 3.19 -2.09
C ILE A 14 -7.06 3.20 -2.73
N LEU A 15 -8.09 3.61 -1.97
CA LEU A 15 -9.47 3.68 -2.44
C LEU A 15 -9.67 4.70 -3.57
N GLU A 16 -8.92 5.80 -3.54
CA GLU A 16 -8.90 6.81 -4.61
C GLU A 16 -8.02 6.41 -5.81
N GLY A 17 -7.27 5.31 -5.70
CA GLY A 17 -6.39 4.82 -6.77
C GLY A 17 -5.03 5.50 -6.89
N ASN A 18 -4.71 6.40 -5.96
CA ASN A 18 -3.42 7.09 -5.87
C ASN A 18 -2.26 6.17 -5.43
N LYS A 19 -2.59 5.06 -4.74
CA LYS A 19 -1.64 4.01 -4.30
C LYS A 19 -2.01 2.65 -4.92
N PRO A 20 -1.47 2.31 -6.11
CA PRO A 20 -1.80 1.07 -6.84
C PRO A 20 -0.89 -0.13 -6.52
N HIS A 21 -0.01 -0.01 -5.52
CA HIS A 21 0.91 -1.09 -5.14
C HIS A 21 1.31 -1.04 -3.66
N THR A 22 2.00 -2.10 -3.24
CA THR A 22 2.74 -2.15 -1.98
C THR A 22 4.11 -2.80 -2.17
N ILE A 23 5.13 -2.22 -1.54
CA ILE A 23 6.48 -2.80 -1.48
C ILE A 23 6.62 -3.60 -0.19
N ARG A 24 6.98 -4.88 -0.29
CA ARG A 24 7.04 -5.79 0.87
C ARG A 24 8.15 -6.82 0.74
N ARG A 25 8.58 -7.35 1.88
CA ARG A 25 9.41 -8.56 1.89
C ARG A 25 8.63 -9.74 1.34
N ARG A 26 9.29 -10.52 0.50
CA ARG A 26 8.80 -11.79 -0.03
C ARG A 26 8.46 -12.73 1.12
N ARG A 27 7.27 -13.32 1.05
CA ARG A 27 6.79 -14.27 2.07
C ARG A 27 7.21 -15.70 1.72
N LYS A 28 7.20 -16.59 2.71
CA LYS A 28 7.35 -18.05 2.49
C LYS A 28 6.33 -18.59 1.47
N ARG A 29 5.11 -18.05 1.48
CA ARG A 29 4.09 -18.27 0.46
C ARG A 29 3.94 -16.97 -0.34
N PRO A 30 4.68 -16.80 -1.44
CA PRO A 30 4.67 -15.57 -2.20
C PRO A 30 3.30 -15.35 -2.84
N THR A 31 3.01 -14.08 -3.10
CA THR A 31 1.80 -13.69 -3.85
C THR A 31 2.05 -13.92 -5.32
N LYS A 32 1.02 -14.33 -6.04
CA LYS A 32 1.09 -14.62 -7.46
C LYS A 32 0.10 -13.74 -8.21
N VAL A 33 0.42 -13.45 -9.46
CA VAL A 33 -0.53 -12.85 -10.39
C VAL A 33 -1.80 -13.70 -10.44
N GLY A 34 -2.96 -13.06 -10.36
CA GLY A 34 -4.27 -13.69 -10.26
C GLY A 34 -4.76 -13.96 -8.82
N ASP A 35 -3.90 -13.86 -7.80
CA ASP A 35 -4.36 -13.97 -6.41
C ASP A 35 -5.28 -12.80 -6.04
N VAL A 36 -6.33 -13.09 -5.25
CA VAL A 36 -7.12 -12.04 -4.59
C VAL A 36 -6.37 -11.51 -3.38
N LEU A 37 -6.09 -10.21 -3.39
CA LEU A 37 -5.44 -9.45 -2.34
C LEU A 37 -6.48 -8.91 -1.37
N TYR A 38 -6.41 -9.33 -0.11
CA TYR A 38 -7.30 -8.85 0.94
C TYR A 38 -6.61 -7.75 1.74
N MET A 39 -7.13 -6.52 1.67
CA MET A 39 -6.51 -5.34 2.26
C MET A 39 -7.19 -4.98 3.58
N TYR A 40 -6.42 -5.09 4.66
CA TYR A 40 -6.88 -4.85 6.03
C TYR A 40 -6.22 -3.62 6.65
N THR A 41 -6.88 -3.02 7.63
CA THR A 41 -6.23 -2.22 8.68
C THR A 41 -6.31 -2.95 10.01
N GLY A 42 -5.36 -2.68 10.92
CA GLY A 42 -5.39 -3.23 12.29
C GLY A 42 -5.37 -4.75 12.36
N LEU A 43 -4.80 -5.44 11.37
CA LEU A 43 -4.75 -6.90 11.31
C LEU A 43 -4.13 -7.48 12.61
N ARG A 44 -4.66 -8.61 13.08
CA ARG A 44 -4.32 -9.26 14.38
C ARG A 44 -4.72 -8.46 15.63
N THR A 45 -5.61 -7.48 15.49
CA THR A 45 -6.25 -6.78 16.61
C THR A 45 -7.77 -6.90 16.53
N LYS A 46 -8.49 -6.60 17.63
CA LYS A 46 -9.97 -6.50 17.62
C LYS A 46 -10.50 -5.42 16.66
N LYS A 47 -9.62 -4.49 16.25
CA LYS A 47 -9.91 -3.42 15.28
C LYS A 47 -9.58 -3.83 13.84
N ALA A 48 -9.34 -5.10 13.56
CA ALA A 48 -9.10 -5.58 12.20
C ALA A 48 -10.31 -5.26 11.31
N ARG A 49 -10.09 -4.59 10.18
CA ARG A 49 -11.14 -4.25 9.20
C ARG A 49 -10.63 -4.50 7.80
N LEU A 50 -11.33 -5.34 7.04
CA LEU A 50 -11.16 -5.45 5.59
C LEU A 50 -11.74 -4.17 4.98
N PHE A 51 -10.96 -3.47 4.17
CA PHE A 51 -11.40 -2.24 3.52
C PHE A 51 -11.42 -2.32 2.00
N ALA A 52 -10.68 -3.25 1.41
CA ALA A 52 -10.68 -3.46 -0.02
C ALA A 52 -10.23 -4.87 -0.37
N GLU A 53 -10.68 -5.33 -1.52
CA GLU A 53 -10.14 -6.48 -2.24
C GLU A 53 -9.66 -6.03 -3.63
N ALA A 54 -8.65 -6.70 -4.16
CA ALA A 54 -8.17 -6.47 -5.52
C ALA A 54 -7.53 -7.72 -6.10
N VAL A 55 -7.52 -7.86 -7.43
CA VAL A 55 -6.72 -8.91 -8.08
C VAL A 55 -5.27 -8.44 -8.19
N CYS A 56 -4.33 -9.31 -7.84
CA CYS A 56 -2.91 -9.10 -8.12
C CYS A 56 -2.67 -9.17 -9.62
N ILE A 57 -2.22 -8.07 -10.22
CA ILE A 57 -1.98 -8.00 -11.66
C ILE A 57 -0.50 -8.17 -12.02
N ASP A 58 0.40 -7.89 -11.07
CA ASP A 58 1.83 -8.01 -11.28
C ASP A 58 2.59 -8.16 -9.94
N VAL A 59 3.70 -8.88 -9.98
CA VAL A 59 4.62 -9.07 -8.86
C VAL A 59 6.04 -8.94 -9.38
N VAL A 60 6.71 -7.85 -8.99
CA VAL A 60 8.07 -7.52 -9.48
C VAL A 60 9.06 -7.66 -8.34
N PRO A 61 10.00 -8.63 -8.40
CA PRO A 61 11.13 -8.68 -7.47
C PRO A 61 11.95 -7.39 -7.58
N VAL A 62 12.36 -6.86 -6.43
CA VAL A 62 13.22 -5.67 -6.39
C VAL A 62 14.37 -5.86 -5.42
N THR A 63 15.52 -5.31 -5.81
CA THR A 63 16.67 -5.11 -4.95
C THR A 63 16.76 -3.62 -4.62
N ILE A 64 16.75 -3.30 -3.32
CA ILE A 64 16.87 -1.93 -2.84
C ILE A 64 18.26 -1.77 -2.20
N TYR A 65 18.98 -0.74 -2.58
CA TYR A 65 20.24 -0.32 -1.95
C TYR A 65 20.02 1.03 -1.25
N PRO A 66 19.63 1.03 0.05
CA PRO A 66 19.18 2.24 0.73
C PRO A 66 20.26 3.34 0.75
N PHE A 67 21.49 2.98 1.12
CA PHE A 67 22.60 3.93 1.27
C PHE A 67 23.20 4.41 -0.06
N ARG A 68 22.86 3.75 -1.17
CA ARG A 68 23.26 4.16 -2.53
C ARG A 68 22.17 4.94 -3.25
N GLY A 69 20.93 4.94 -2.73
CA GLY A 69 19.81 5.58 -3.40
C GLY A 69 19.39 4.86 -4.68
N GLU A 70 19.49 3.53 -4.73
CA GLU A 70 19.19 2.74 -5.93
C GLU A 70 18.09 1.70 -5.68
N VAL A 71 17.24 1.50 -6.68
CA VAL A 71 16.32 0.37 -6.77
C VAL A 71 16.49 -0.31 -8.12
N TRP A 72 16.59 -1.63 -8.11
CA TRP A 72 16.71 -2.46 -9.28
C TRP A 72 15.52 -3.43 -9.33
N MET A 73 14.82 -3.49 -10.45
CA MET A 73 13.78 -4.48 -10.72
C MET A 73 14.37 -5.70 -11.39
N THR A 74 13.81 -6.88 -11.15
CA THR A 74 14.09 -8.06 -11.97
C THR A 74 12.96 -8.25 -12.97
N VAL A 75 13.25 -8.10 -14.26
CA VAL A 75 12.29 -8.31 -15.36
C VAL A 75 12.92 -9.29 -16.34
N ASN A 76 12.25 -10.41 -16.61
CA ASN A 76 12.77 -11.51 -17.44
C ASN A 76 14.19 -11.94 -17.00
N ASP A 77 14.39 -12.09 -15.69
CA ASP A 77 15.68 -12.45 -15.07
C ASP A 77 16.83 -11.44 -15.28
N LEU A 78 16.54 -10.26 -15.81
CA LEU A 78 17.51 -9.18 -15.98
C LEU A 78 17.29 -8.06 -14.95
N PRO A 79 18.36 -7.56 -14.32
CA PRO A 79 18.28 -6.40 -13.45
C PRO A 79 18.10 -5.11 -14.29
N ILE A 80 17.04 -4.37 -14.01
CA ILE A 80 16.73 -3.08 -14.62
C ILE A 80 16.78 -2.02 -13.54
N TRP A 81 17.67 -1.04 -13.69
CA TRP A 81 17.75 0.11 -12.80
C TRP A 81 16.53 1.02 -12.98
N MET A 82 15.91 1.44 -11.88
CA MET A 82 14.87 2.46 -11.92
C MET A 82 15.48 3.86 -12.01
N ASP A 83 15.10 4.61 -13.03
CA ASP A 83 15.57 5.98 -13.19
C ASP A 83 14.95 6.95 -12.15
N GLY A 84 15.43 8.19 -12.12
CA GLY A 84 14.95 9.20 -11.17
C GLY A 84 13.47 9.58 -11.33
N LEU A 85 12.90 9.47 -12.53
CA LEU A 85 11.47 9.73 -12.76
C LEU A 85 10.62 8.56 -12.27
N GLU A 86 11.05 7.32 -12.53
CA GLU A 86 10.43 6.10 -12.03
C GLU A 86 10.46 6.07 -10.50
N MET A 87 11.61 6.37 -9.89
CA MET A 87 11.75 6.46 -8.44
C MET A 87 10.84 7.52 -7.81
N ARG A 88 10.75 8.71 -8.40
CA ARG A 88 9.80 9.75 -7.91
C ARG A 88 8.36 9.28 -7.97
N ARG A 89 7.97 8.58 -9.04
CA ARG A 89 6.61 8.04 -9.20
C ARG A 89 6.35 6.91 -8.20
N LEU A 90 7.31 6.01 -8.01
CA LEU A 90 7.25 4.92 -7.05
C LEU A 90 7.10 5.45 -5.62
N ALA A 91 8.01 6.31 -5.17
CA ALA A 91 8.00 6.88 -3.83
C ALA A 91 6.68 7.58 -3.52
N ARG A 92 6.20 8.47 -4.40
CA ARG A 92 4.92 9.17 -4.21
C ARG A 92 3.73 8.23 -4.15
N ARG A 93 3.68 7.23 -5.03
CA ARG A 93 2.60 6.22 -5.05
C ARG A 93 2.67 5.27 -3.86
N ASP A 94 3.86 5.02 -3.31
CA ASP A 94 4.00 4.22 -2.09
C ASP A 94 3.69 5.03 -0.81
N GLY A 95 3.59 6.36 -0.94
CA GLY A 95 3.11 7.29 0.09
C GLY A 95 4.20 8.11 0.76
N PHE A 96 5.35 8.27 0.11
CA PHE A 96 6.46 9.13 0.55
C PHE A 96 6.39 10.50 -0.13
N GLU A 97 6.82 11.56 0.57
CA GLU A 97 6.84 12.92 0.02
C GLU A 97 7.95 13.08 -1.03
N SER A 98 9.11 12.46 -0.77
CA SER A 98 10.28 12.48 -1.63
C SER A 98 10.92 11.10 -1.82
N VAL A 99 11.86 11.02 -2.77
CA VAL A 99 12.72 9.85 -2.97
C VAL A 99 13.69 9.68 -1.79
N SER A 100 14.07 10.78 -1.13
CA SER A 100 14.94 10.72 0.05
C SER A 100 14.23 10.02 1.21
N ASP A 101 12.98 10.40 1.50
CA ASP A 101 12.19 9.79 2.58
C ASP A 101 11.95 8.29 2.34
N PHE A 102 11.83 7.90 1.07
CA PHE A 102 11.75 6.50 0.67
C PHE A 102 13.00 5.73 1.11
N PHE A 103 14.20 6.20 0.74
CA PHE A 103 15.43 5.50 1.09
C PHE A 103 15.71 5.53 2.58
N GLU A 104 15.51 6.67 3.26
CA GLU A 104 15.63 6.81 4.71
C GLU A 104 14.74 5.78 5.44
N PHE A 105 13.51 5.57 4.97
CA PHE A 105 12.64 4.54 5.52
C PHE A 105 13.24 3.13 5.42
N PHE A 106 13.91 2.79 4.32
CA PHE A 106 14.54 1.48 4.14
C PHE A 106 15.90 1.34 4.83
N GLU A 107 16.59 2.42 5.20
CA GLU A 107 17.82 2.38 6.00
C GLU A 107 17.61 1.71 7.36
N ARG A 108 16.38 1.71 7.89
CA ARG A 108 15.99 1.00 9.13
C ARG A 108 16.37 -0.47 9.15
N TYR A 109 16.51 -1.09 7.98
CA TYR A 109 16.89 -2.50 7.85
C TYR A 109 18.38 -2.74 8.09
N LYS A 110 19.20 -1.68 8.14
CA LYS A 110 20.64 -1.71 8.45
C LYS A 110 21.41 -2.71 7.58
N LYS A 111 21.07 -2.73 6.28
CA LYS A 111 21.68 -3.60 5.27
C LYS A 111 21.97 -2.79 4.02
N GLU A 112 23.14 -3.04 3.42
CA GLU A 112 23.54 -2.47 2.14
C GLU A 112 22.62 -2.89 1.00
N CYS A 113 22.15 -4.14 1.03
CA CYS A 113 21.35 -4.75 -0.02
C CYS A 113 20.10 -5.43 0.59
N LEU A 114 18.94 -5.09 0.04
CA LEU A 114 17.64 -5.69 0.34
C LEU A 114 17.11 -6.40 -0.91
N ASP A 115 17.50 -7.66 -1.11
CA ASP A 115 17.17 -8.52 -2.24
C ASP A 115 15.95 -9.43 -2.01
N ASP A 116 15.36 -9.33 -0.81
CA ASP A 116 14.20 -10.10 -0.38
C ASP A 116 12.88 -9.36 -0.53
N PHE A 117 12.81 -8.32 -1.37
CA PHE A 117 11.62 -7.49 -1.58
C PHE A 117 10.93 -7.73 -2.93
N GLU A 118 9.65 -7.37 -2.96
CA GLU A 118 8.79 -7.42 -4.13
C GLU A 118 7.80 -6.25 -4.12
N ILE A 119 7.46 -5.75 -5.31
CA ILE A 119 6.37 -4.79 -5.53
C ILE A 119 5.17 -5.57 -6.04
N ILE A 120 4.04 -5.38 -5.39
CA ILE A 120 2.82 -6.12 -5.66
C ILE A 120 1.78 -5.12 -6.14
N TRP A 121 1.35 -5.28 -7.38
CA TRP A 121 0.47 -4.35 -8.07
C TRP A 121 -0.96 -4.85 -8.14
N TRP A 122 -1.89 -3.90 -8.11
CA TRP A 122 -3.30 -4.09 -8.46
C TRP A 122 -3.75 -2.94 -9.36
N LYS A 123 -4.86 -3.14 -10.05
CA LYS A 123 -5.46 -2.09 -10.86
C LYS A 123 -6.48 -1.31 -10.03
N PRO A 124 -6.33 0.01 -9.84
CA PRO A 124 -7.28 0.81 -9.07
C PRO A 124 -8.73 0.72 -9.55
N SER A 125 -8.95 0.60 -10.86
CA SER A 125 -10.29 0.49 -11.44
C SER A 125 -11.00 -0.84 -11.15
N GLU A 126 -10.26 -1.86 -10.68
CA GLU A 126 -10.76 -3.19 -10.34
C GLU A 126 -10.72 -3.43 -8.82
N LEU A 127 -10.53 -2.36 -8.04
CA LEU A 127 -10.60 -2.39 -6.59
C LEU A 127 -12.05 -2.56 -6.14
N THR A 128 -12.31 -3.54 -5.28
CA THR A 128 -13.60 -3.74 -4.63
C THR A 128 -13.53 -3.15 -3.21
N PRO A 129 -14.08 -1.95 -2.96
CA PRO A 129 -14.09 -1.38 -1.62
C PRO A 129 -15.06 -2.15 -0.71
N HIS A 130 -14.68 -2.33 0.55
CA HIS A 130 -15.58 -2.74 1.62
C HIS A 130 -15.87 -1.52 2.49
N VAL A 131 -17.11 -1.39 2.95
CA VAL A 131 -17.53 -0.27 3.80
C VAL A 131 -16.63 -0.18 5.04
N VAL A 132 -15.86 0.92 5.14
CA VAL A 132 -15.03 1.24 6.31
C VAL A 132 -15.65 2.41 7.04
N TRP A 133 -15.95 2.22 8.33
CA TRP A 133 -16.35 3.28 9.23
C TRP A 133 -15.19 4.29 9.41
N MET A 134 -15.40 5.55 9.04
CA MET A 134 -14.42 6.64 9.19
C MET A 134 -15.07 7.86 9.84
N SER A 135 -14.30 8.59 10.66
CA SER A 135 -14.78 9.80 11.34
C SER A 135 -14.99 10.96 10.35
N PRO A 136 -16.04 11.79 10.50
CA PRO A 136 -16.41 12.90 9.60
C PRO A 136 -15.31 13.92 9.34
N LYS A 137 -14.34 14.06 10.25
CA LYS A 137 -13.29 15.09 10.18
C LYS A 137 -12.28 14.89 9.03
N THR A 138 -12.34 13.77 8.30
CA THR A 138 -11.31 13.37 7.31
C THR A 138 -11.77 13.47 5.85
N VAL A 139 -13.06 13.68 5.58
CA VAL A 139 -13.65 13.38 4.27
C VAL A 139 -14.01 14.65 3.50
N GLY A 140 -13.02 15.20 2.80
CA GLY A 140 -13.26 16.05 1.62
C GLY A 140 -13.57 15.17 0.40
N LYS A 141 -14.76 15.38 -0.19
CA LYS A 141 -15.35 14.87 -1.45
C LYS A 141 -14.54 13.80 -2.21
N ILE A 142 -15.08 12.57 -2.28
CA ILE A 142 -14.67 11.54 -3.23
C ILE A 142 -15.89 11.18 -4.09
N VAL A 143 -15.88 11.58 -5.36
CA VAL A 143 -16.73 10.99 -6.42
C VAL A 143 -15.89 10.92 -7.70
N THR A 144 -15.75 9.70 -8.23
CA THR A 144 -16.04 9.25 -9.60
C THR A 144 -15.11 8.09 -9.99
N GLY A 145 -15.65 6.89 -10.23
CA GLY A 145 -14.97 5.89 -11.07
C GLY A 145 -15.19 4.40 -10.73
N ALA A 146 -15.47 4.04 -9.48
CA ALA A 146 -15.66 2.63 -9.11
C ALA A 146 -17.16 2.30 -8.93
N LYS A 147 -17.59 1.12 -9.40
CA LYS A 147 -18.98 0.61 -9.40
C LYS A 147 -19.59 0.34 -8.01
N ALA A 148 -19.12 0.99 -6.96
CA ALA A 148 -19.71 0.91 -5.63
C ALA A 148 -20.05 2.33 -5.16
N GLU A 149 -21.33 2.58 -4.90
CA GLU A 149 -21.75 3.71 -4.08
C GLU A 149 -21.05 3.58 -2.72
N MET A 150 -19.97 4.33 -2.54
CA MET A 150 -19.25 4.40 -1.29
C MET A 150 -20.08 5.29 -0.35
N VAL A 151 -21.03 4.69 0.36
CA VAL A 151 -21.76 5.38 1.42
C VAL A 151 -20.87 5.42 2.65
N ILE A 152 -20.29 6.58 2.91
CA ILE A 152 -19.51 6.86 4.11
C ILE A 152 -20.52 7.19 5.23
N TYR A 153 -20.73 6.24 6.14
CA TYR A 153 -21.52 6.48 7.34
C TYR A 153 -20.63 6.96 8.49
N ASP A 154 -21.18 7.84 9.33
CA ASP A 154 -20.61 8.20 10.64
C ASP A 154 -20.24 6.92 11.40
N ASP A 155 -19.02 6.82 11.93
CA ASP A 155 -18.59 5.70 12.78
C ASP A 155 -19.47 5.63 14.05
N PRO A 156 -20.40 4.67 14.19
CA PRO A 156 -21.27 4.57 15.37
C PRO A 156 -20.50 4.14 16.63
N PHE A 157 -19.20 3.85 16.50
CA PHE A 157 -18.33 3.40 17.58
C PHE A 157 -17.08 4.28 17.75
N ALA A 158 -17.07 5.50 17.20
CA ALA A 158 -16.08 6.51 17.55
C ALA A 158 -16.20 6.82 19.05
N LEU A 159 -15.43 6.10 19.88
CA LEU A 159 -15.36 6.38 21.31
C LEU A 159 -14.89 7.84 21.47
N PRO A 160 -15.58 8.66 22.29
CA PRO A 160 -15.15 10.03 22.53
C PRO A 160 -13.70 10.01 23.02
N GLU A 161 -12.89 10.91 22.47
CA GLU A 161 -11.52 11.13 22.95
C GLU A 161 -11.57 11.26 24.47
N ARG A 162 -10.82 10.39 25.17
CA ARG A 162 -10.60 10.56 26.61
C ARG A 162 -9.94 11.91 26.77
N LYS A 163 -10.71 12.90 27.24
CA LYS A 163 -10.16 14.17 27.73
C LYS A 163 -9.16 13.81 28.84
N THR A 164 -7.87 13.89 28.53
CA THR A 164 -6.83 13.94 29.55
C THR A 164 -7.10 15.20 30.38
N LYS A 165 -7.33 14.99 31.68
CA LYS A 165 -7.42 16.06 32.68
C LYS A 165 -6.07 16.72 32.87
#